data_AF-A0A0R1NV49-F1
#
_entry.id   AF-A0A0R1NV49-F1
#
_cell.length_a   1.000
_cell.length_b   1.000
_cell.length_c   1.000
_cell.angle_alpha   90.00
_cell.angle_beta   90.00
_cell.angle_gamma   90.00
#
_symmetry.space_group_name_H-M   'P 1'
#
loop_
_entity.id
_entity.type
_entity.pdbx_description
1 polymer ?
#
loop_
_entity_poly.entity_id
_entity_poly.type
_entity_poly.pdbx_seq_one_letter_code
_entity_poly.pdbx_strand_id
1 'polypeptide(L)' 'MRYNPLGGVMEMAGSDSTVKLALIVMYVIGIICLGITFFLLNKINGKFFTKFSIGLIAVILVMGVILVNLFNLS' A
#
# COMPACT_ATOMS: atom_id res chain seq x y z
N MET A 1 -40.50 12.04 2.13
CA MET A 1 -39.01 11.94 2.11
C MET A 1 -38.58 11.95 0.66
N ARG A 2 -37.99 13.04 0.15
CA ARG A 2 -37.46 13.07 -1.22
C ARG A 2 -36.08 12.42 -1.20
N TYR A 3 -35.92 11.32 -1.92
CA TYR A 3 -34.59 10.79 -2.26
C TYR A 3 -33.87 11.91 -3.01
N ASN A 4 -32.76 12.41 -2.45
CA ASN A 4 -31.88 13.35 -3.13
C ASN A 4 -30.74 12.54 -3.76
N PRO A 5 -30.90 12.06 -5.02
CA PRO A 5 -29.90 11.19 -5.65
C PRO A 5 -28.53 11.87 -5.76
N LEU A 6 -28.50 13.20 -5.81
CA LEU A 6 -27.29 14.02 -5.85
C LEU A 6 -26.50 14.01 -4.53
N GLY A 7 -27.19 13.86 -3.39
CA GLY A 7 -26.52 13.75 -2.08
C GLY A 7 -25.77 12.43 -1.92
N GLY A 8 -26.40 11.32 -2.33
CA GLY A 8 -25.78 9.99 -2.27
C GLY A 8 -24.58 9.82 -3.21
N VAL A 9 -24.58 10.44 -4.39
CA VAL A 9 -23.39 10.41 -5.28
C VAL A 9 -22.24 11.28 -4.80
N MET A 10 -22.52 12.40 -4.11
CA MET A 10 -21.47 13.23 -3.50
C MET A 10 -20.81 12.53 -2.31
N GLU A 11 -21.60 11.81 -1.49
CA GLU A 11 -21.07 10.99 -0.39
C GLU A 11 -20.25 9.80 -0.89
N MET A 12 -20.71 9.09 -1.94
CA MET A 12 -19.96 8.00 -2.55
C MET A 12 -18.62 8.49 -3.10
N ALA A 13 -18.61 9.59 -3.86
CA ALA A 13 -17.38 10.17 -4.43
C ALA A 13 -16.38 10.67 -3.36
N GLY A 14 -16.88 11.24 -2.26
CA GLY A 14 -16.04 11.62 -1.11
C GLY A 14 -15.49 10.41 -0.35
N SER A 15 -16.28 9.34 -0.23
CA SER A 15 -15.84 8.09 0.40
C SER A 15 -14.79 7.35 -0.42
N ASP A 16 -14.91 7.33 -1.75
CA ASP A 16 -13.94 6.67 -2.63
C ASP A 16 -12.55 7.30 -2.55
N SER A 17 -12.48 8.63 -2.54
CA SER A 17 -11.23 9.38 -2.40
C SER A 17 -10.62 9.22 -1.00
N THR A 18 -11.44 9.23 0.05
CA THR A 18 -10.98 8.99 1.43
C THR A 18 -10.45 7.57 1.64
N VAL A 19 -11.15 6.56 1.12
CA VAL A 19 -10.75 5.15 1.19
C VAL A 19 -9.45 4.93 0.41
N LYS A 20 -9.33 5.50 -0.80
CA LYS A 20 -8.07 5.45 -1.57
C LYS A 20 -6.90 6.04 -0.78
N LEU A 21 -7.10 7.20 -0.15
CA LEU A 21 -6.06 7.83 0.66
C LEU A 21 -5.67 6.97 1.87
N ALA A 22 -6.64 6.37 2.57
CA ALA A 22 -6.38 5.45 3.68
C ALA A 22 -5.60 4.20 3.23
N LEU A 23 -5.96 3.63 2.07
CA LEU A 23 -5.25 2.48 1.48
C LEU A 23 -3.79 2.83 1.15
N ILE A 24 -3.54 3.99 0.54
CA ILE A 24 -2.19 4.46 0.22
C ILE A 24 -1.36 4.61 1.50
N VAL A 25 -1.90 5.26 2.54
CA VAL A 25 -1.20 5.48 3.81
C VAL A 25 -0.86 4.15 4.48
N MET A 26 -1.82 3.22 4.55
CA MET A 26 -1.59 1.88 5.11
C MET A 26 -0.47 1.14 4.36
N TYR A 27 -0.47 1.24 3.03
CA TYR A 27 0.55 0.63 2.18
C TYR A 27 1.94 1.20 2.40
N VAL A 28 2.06 2.53 2.49
CA VAL A 28 3.33 3.22 2.73
C VAL A 28 3.94 2.79 4.06
N ILE A 29 3.12 2.72 5.12
CA ILE A 29 3.57 2.24 6.44
C ILE A 29 4.06 0.78 6.35
N GLY A 30 3.33 -0.07 5.63
CA GLY A 30 3.74 -1.46 5.39
C GLY A 30 5.11 -1.57 4.71
N ILE A 31 5.34 -0.79 3.65
CA ILE A 31 6.62 -0.76 2.93
C ILE A 31 7.76 -0.30 3.86
N ILE A 32 7.53 0.71 4.70
CA ILE A 32 8.53 1.19 5.66
C ILE A 32 8.87 0.10 6.68
N CYS A 33 7.87 -0.59 7.24
CA CYS A 33 8.10 -1.71 8.14
C CYS A 33 8.92 -2.82 7.47
N LEU A 34 8.59 -3.21 6.24
CA LEU A 34 9.36 -4.19 5.48
C LEU A 34 10.81 -3.75 5.25
N GLY A 35 11.04 -2.48 4.90
CA GLY A 35 12.37 -1.91 4.72
C GLY A 35 13.21 -1.94 6.01
N ILE A 36 12.59 -1.65 7.16
CA ILE A 36 13.24 -1.74 8.47
C ILE A 36 13.57 -3.19 8.81
N THR A 37 12.63 -4.12 8.64
CA THR A 37 12.88 -5.56 8.85
C THR A 37 14.01 -6.06 7.96
N PHE A 38 14.05 -5.61 6.70
CA PHE A 38 15.13 -5.92 5.78
C PHE A 38 16.50 -5.42 6.27
N PHE A 39 16.55 -4.16 6.71
CA PHE A 39 17.77 -3.56 7.24
C PHE A 39 18.26 -4.28 8.50
N LEU A 40 17.35 -4.59 9.43
CA LEU A 40 17.64 -5.39 10.61
C LEU A 40 18.21 -6.75 10.19
N LEU A 41 17.52 -7.48 9.33
CA LEU A 41 17.95 -8.81 8.88
C LEU A 41 19.29 -8.81 8.15
N ASN A 42 19.57 -7.78 7.35
CA ASN A 42 20.87 -7.59 6.71
C ASN A 42 21.97 -7.37 7.77
N LYS A 43 21.70 -6.54 8.79
CA LYS A 43 22.64 -6.27 9.89
C LYS A 43 22.97 -7.52 10.72
N ILE A 44 22.00 -8.40 10.98
CA ILE A 44 22.24 -9.65 11.75
C ILE A 44 22.89 -10.74 10.90
N ASN A 45 22.52 -10.89 9.62
CA ASN A 45 23.08 -11.94 8.76
C ASN A 45 24.42 -11.59 8.14
N GLY A 46 24.81 -10.30 8.10
CA GLY A 46 26.06 -9.85 7.46
C GLY A 46 26.14 -10.12 5.95
N LYS A 47 25.05 -10.60 5.34
CA LYS A 47 24.93 -10.93 3.91
C LYS A 47 23.74 -10.19 3.32
N PHE A 48 24.02 -9.32 2.36
CA PHE A 48 23.02 -8.52 1.63
C PHE A 48 22.02 -9.36 0.80
N PHE A 49 22.39 -10.60 0.44
CA PHE A 49 21.59 -11.48 -0.42
C PHE A 49 21.33 -12.84 0.24
N THR A 50 20.47 -12.86 1.25
CA THR A 50 19.89 -14.11 1.77
C THR A 50 18.64 -14.48 0.97
N LYS A 51 18.25 -15.76 0.95
CA LYS A 51 16.98 -16.20 0.31
C LYS A 51 15.75 -15.44 0.85
N PHE A 52 15.83 -14.99 2.10
CA PHE A 52 14.83 -14.14 2.74
C PHE A 52 14.76 -12.74 2.11
N SER A 53 15.91 -12.13 1.79
CA SER A 53 16.01 -10.85 1.06
C SER A 53 15.25 -10.89 -0.27
N ILE A 54 15.46 -11.95 -1.05
CA ILE A 54 14.77 -12.17 -2.33
C ILE A 54 13.24 -12.22 -2.13
N GLY A 55 12.77 -12.94 -1.10
CA GLY A 55 11.34 -13.03 -0.80
C GLY A 55 10.75 -11.69 -0.41
N LEU A 56 11.49 -10.89 0.38
CA LEU A 56 11.05 -9.58 0.82
C LEU A 56 11.03 -8.56 -0.33
N ILE A 57 11.99 -8.62 -1.24
CA ILE A 57 11.98 -7.83 -2.49
C ILE A 57 10.76 -8.19 -3.34
N ALA A 58 10.42 -9.49 -3.47
CA ALA A 58 9.23 -9.91 -4.21
C ALA A 58 7.93 -9.36 -3.60
N VAL A 59 7.82 -9.36 -2.26
CA VAL A 59 6.65 -8.77 -1.56
C VAL A 59 6.56 -7.26 -1.81
N ILE A 60 7.67 -6.54 -1.71
CA ILE A 60 7.72 -5.10 -2.02
C ILE A 60 7.30 -4.84 -3.47
N LEU A 61 7.72 -5.69 -4.41
CA LEU A 61 7.39 -5.57 -5.82
C LEU A 61 5.89 -5.78 -6.08
N VAL A 62 5.29 -6.82 -5.49
CA VAL A 62 3.83 -7.07 -5.56
C VAL A 62 3.07 -5.90 -4.95
N MET A 63 3.52 -5.41 -3.80
CA MET A 63 2.94 -4.23 -3.17
C MET A 63 3.05 -2.99 -4.08
N GLY A 64 4.21 -2.74 -4.69
CA GLY A 64 4.38 -1.64 -5.64
C GLY A 64 3.42 -1.72 -6.83
N VAL A 65 3.24 -2.91 -7.41
CA VAL A 65 2.31 -3.12 -8.52
C VAL A 65 0.87 -2.83 -8.11
N ILE A 66 0.45 -3.28 -6.92
CA ILE A 66 -0.90 -3.00 -6.40
C ILE A 66 -1.10 -1.49 -6.18
N LEU A 67 -0.07 -0.80 -5.69
CA LEU A 67 -0.11 0.65 -5.48
C LEU A 67 -0.23 1.41 -6.80
N VAL A 68 0.58 1.06 -7.81
CA VAL A 68 0.49 1.63 -9.17
C VAL A 68 -0.90 1.37 -9.75
N ASN A 69 -1.42 0.16 -9.58
CA ASN A 69 -2.75 -0.19 -10.08
C ASN A 69 -3.85 0.61 -9.36
N LEU A 70 -3.73 0.86 -8.05
CA LEU A 70 -4.63 1.74 -7.29
C LEU A 70 -4.60 3.19 -7.78
N PHE A 71 -3.42 3.71 -8.16
CA PHE A 71 -3.28 5.03 -8.77
C PHE A 71 -3.85 5.09 -10.20
N ASN A 72 -3.71 4.00 -10.96
CA ASN A 72 -4.16 3.93 -12.36
C ASN A 72 -5.65 3.60 -12.49
N LEU A 73 -6.29 3.08 -11.43
CA LEU A 73 -7.73 2.92 -11.29
C LEU A 73 -8.41 4.25 -10.87
N SER A 74 -7.70 5.38 -10.98
CA SER A 74 -8.20 6.72 -10.68
C SER A 74 -8.67 7.47 -11.92
#